data_AF-A0A1C5RU71-F1
#
_entry.id   AF-A0A1C5RU71-F1
#
_cell.length_a   1.000
_cell.length_b   1.000
_cell.length_c   1.000
_cell.angle_alpha   90.00
_cell.angle_beta   90.00
_cell.angle_gamma   90.00
#
_symmetry.space_group_name_H-M   'P 1'
#
loop_
_entity.id
_entity.type
_entity.pdbx_description
1 polymer ?
#
loop_
_entity_poly.entity_id
_entity_poly.type
_entity_poly.pdbx_seq_one_letter_code
_entity_poly.pdbx_strand_id
1 'polypeptide(L)'
;MIVWDNGTKKQRVYEIWEDNFHDPVSYANFYFNEVYGKNEVLLNEEMSADENLVKGMLHLNPYTLHVKGQPAEAKYIVGVATDEEYRRQGVMRELLVKTFQELRSRGELFTYLMPADENYYLPFDFRFGMAQVEQELEYLPELRKETEKQAKDIIEKDSKDSIDAKQESVAKNKEVLLKKEEVEQESQPEECPIKEDILGDNKNKRESSFEKYTFKTELSDAELETLVAQENVIKDTLFDIFTEISVPYIRRMEKEVESDYGQVLYVFDRESYVGRAAVGAEDSYFVLSQVFCADASKRENFLEQVILYCEEKYHYNRYQLILDPSWKDITTKIGLYRNFRFMPAKRVKKIMFRLLNIEKLSKFLECKIETLKETSETEKEKVEAKICEADSCGTNSEENDVYKSDNCENAICEIDNCEAYTYREDIYIEDKYLEEQSGAYHFLLKNGKVSITKTETIKTDGMQSISIAALTDYLFGKKEESVDNCETLTEEGKMLLKNICPLSENCIMEIV
;
A
#
# COMPACT_ATOMS: atom_id res chain seq x y z
N MET A 1 9.30 36.81 5.41
CA MET A 1 8.72 36.25 6.64
C MET A 1 7.72 35.17 6.26
N ILE A 2 7.64 34.09 7.03
CA ILE A 2 6.66 33.04 6.78
C ILE A 2 5.39 33.33 7.57
N VAL A 3 4.24 33.34 6.90
CA VAL A 3 2.92 33.58 7.50
C VAL A 3 1.92 32.53 7.04
N TRP A 4 0.89 32.31 7.84
CA TRP A 4 -0.27 31.53 7.42
C TRP A 4 -1.20 32.39 6.58
N ASP A 5 -1.65 31.86 5.45
CA ASP A 5 -2.70 32.51 4.67
C ASP A 5 -3.99 32.56 5.49
N ASN A 6 -4.68 33.69 5.39
CA ASN A 6 -5.97 33.94 6.04
C ASN A 6 -7.11 34.04 5.01
N GLY A 7 -6.87 33.62 3.77
CA GLY A 7 -7.82 33.65 2.66
C GLY A 7 -7.87 34.98 1.90
N THR A 8 -7.27 36.06 2.42
CA THR A 8 -7.34 37.38 1.76
C THR A 8 -6.48 37.45 0.48
N LYS A 9 -5.49 36.57 0.34
CA LYS A 9 -4.57 36.53 -0.80
C LYS A 9 -4.86 35.42 -1.80
N LYS A 10 -6.05 34.79 -1.75
CA LYS A 10 -6.42 33.65 -2.61
C LYS A 10 -6.11 33.90 -4.08
N GLN A 11 -6.40 35.10 -4.59
CA GLN A 11 -6.14 35.46 -5.99
C GLN A 11 -4.65 35.43 -6.33
N ARG A 12 -3.79 36.02 -5.48
CA ARG A 12 -2.34 36.01 -5.68
C ARG A 12 -1.76 34.60 -5.58
N VAL A 13 -2.28 33.77 -4.67
CA VAL A 13 -1.89 32.36 -4.54
C VAL A 13 -2.29 31.56 -5.79
N TYR A 14 -3.47 31.82 -6.34
CA TYR A 14 -3.93 31.23 -7.59
C TYR A 14 -3.03 31.62 -8.78
N GLU A 15 -2.63 32.88 -8.89
CA GLU A 15 -1.70 33.34 -9.93
C GLU A 15 -0.34 32.65 -9.84
N ILE A 16 0.25 32.57 -8.63
CA ILE A 16 1.50 31.83 -8.43
C ILE A 16 1.33 30.35 -8.80
N TRP A 17 0.17 29.74 -8.53
CA TRP A 17 -0.14 28.37 -8.95
C TRP A 17 -0.09 28.24 -10.48
N GLU A 18 -0.87 29.05 -11.20
CA GLU A 18 -0.96 29.00 -12.67
C GLU A 18 0.38 29.25 -13.35
N ASP A 19 1.16 30.20 -12.84
CA ASP A 19 2.47 30.56 -13.37
C ASP A 19 3.52 29.44 -13.20
N ASN A 20 3.35 28.53 -12.23
CA ASN A 20 4.32 27.49 -11.91
C ASN A 20 3.93 26.09 -12.39
N PHE A 21 2.64 25.72 -12.35
CA PHE A 21 2.19 24.36 -12.63
C PHE A 21 1.57 24.20 -14.03
N HIS A 22 0.97 25.26 -14.58
CA HIS A 22 0.28 25.23 -15.88
C HIS A 22 -0.77 24.11 -16.01
N ASP A 23 -1.41 23.75 -14.89
CA ASP A 23 -2.47 22.76 -14.87
C ASP A 23 -3.68 23.21 -15.71
N PRO A 24 -4.54 22.27 -16.16
CA PRO A 24 -5.80 22.63 -16.79
C PRO A 24 -6.61 23.59 -15.91
N VAL A 25 -7.19 24.62 -16.54
CA VAL A 25 -7.98 25.64 -15.83
C VAL A 25 -9.17 25.01 -15.08
N SER A 26 -9.77 23.92 -15.60
CA SER A 26 -10.83 23.18 -14.90
C SER A 26 -10.36 22.61 -13.57
N TYR A 27 -9.16 22.02 -13.57
CA TYR A 27 -8.54 21.42 -12.40
C TYR A 27 -8.10 22.48 -11.37
N ALA A 28 -7.41 23.54 -11.81
CA ALA A 28 -7.02 24.63 -10.91
C ALA A 28 -8.25 25.26 -10.24
N ASN A 29 -9.34 25.47 -10.98
CA ASN A 29 -10.60 25.95 -10.42
C ASN A 29 -11.22 24.95 -9.43
N PHE A 30 -11.21 23.65 -9.72
CA PHE A 30 -11.64 22.63 -8.77
C PHE A 30 -10.85 22.74 -7.47
N TYR A 31 -9.52 22.75 -7.54
CA TYR A 31 -8.66 22.82 -6.36
C TYR A 31 -8.97 24.06 -5.51
N PHE A 32 -9.00 25.25 -6.11
CA PHE A 32 -9.21 26.48 -5.37
C PHE A 32 -10.65 26.68 -4.87
N ASN A 33 -11.65 25.99 -5.44
CA ASN A 33 -13.03 26.08 -4.99
C ASN A 33 -13.39 25.01 -3.95
N GLU A 34 -12.86 23.79 -4.08
CA GLU A 34 -13.28 22.63 -3.30
C GLU A 34 -12.26 22.20 -2.24
N VAL A 35 -10.97 22.48 -2.48
CA VAL A 35 -9.84 21.93 -1.69
C VAL A 35 -9.14 23.03 -0.89
N TYR A 36 -8.76 24.14 -1.52
CA TYR A 36 -7.99 25.25 -0.92
C TYR A 36 -8.55 25.74 0.42
N GLY A 37 -9.87 25.97 0.50
CA GLY A 37 -10.50 26.50 1.72
C GLY A 37 -10.49 25.54 2.93
N LYS A 38 -10.09 24.28 2.73
CA LYS A 38 -9.96 23.26 3.78
C LYS A 38 -8.51 22.99 4.17
N ASN A 39 -7.56 23.63 3.49
CA ASN A 39 -6.13 23.43 3.69
C ASN A 39 -5.53 24.51 4.58
N GLU A 40 -4.36 24.22 5.12
CA GLU A 40 -3.50 25.25 5.71
C GLU A 40 -2.46 25.67 4.65
N VAL A 41 -2.29 26.97 4.42
CA VAL A 41 -1.35 27.48 3.41
C VAL A 41 -0.33 28.37 4.08
N LEU A 42 0.96 28.12 3.82
CA LEU A 42 2.06 28.97 4.25
C LEU A 42 2.53 29.82 3.09
N LEU A 43 2.75 31.11 3.35
CA LEU A 43 3.24 32.08 2.39
C LEU A 43 4.59 32.62 2.85
N ASN A 44 5.52 32.78 1.90
CA ASN A 44 6.72 33.57 2.11
C ASN A 44 6.45 35.00 1.63
N GLU A 45 6.33 35.93 2.58
CA GLU A 45 6.00 37.32 2.32
C GLU A 45 7.18 38.26 2.55
N GLU A 46 7.29 39.28 1.72
CA GLU A 46 8.14 40.44 1.95
C GLU A 46 7.29 41.65 2.30
N MET A 47 7.64 42.33 3.39
CA MET A 47 6.94 43.54 3.79
C MET A 47 7.10 44.63 2.72
N SER A 48 5.97 45.21 2.32
CA SER A 48 5.90 46.34 1.41
C SER A 48 5.08 47.46 2.03
N ALA A 49 5.19 48.68 1.49
CA ALA A 49 4.44 49.84 1.97
C ALA A 49 2.92 49.75 1.68
N ASP A 50 2.53 49.03 0.62
CA ASP A 50 1.14 48.92 0.18
C ASP A 50 0.55 47.55 0.55
N GLU A 51 0.95 46.49 -0.15
CA GLU A 51 0.55 45.11 0.11
C GLU A 51 1.78 44.20 0.14
N ASN A 52 1.85 43.32 1.15
CA ASN A 52 2.95 42.37 1.27
C ASN A 52 3.06 41.52 0.02
N LEU A 53 4.29 41.43 -0.50
CA LEU A 53 4.57 40.66 -1.69
C LEU A 53 4.72 39.18 -1.34
N VAL A 54 3.88 38.34 -1.93
CA VAL A 54 3.99 36.88 -1.83
C VAL A 54 5.03 36.39 -2.85
N LYS A 55 6.11 35.80 -2.35
CA LYS A 55 7.24 35.26 -3.14
C LYS A 55 7.15 33.76 -3.39
N GLY A 56 6.40 33.06 -2.55
CA GLY A 56 6.23 31.62 -2.65
C GLY A 56 5.20 31.11 -1.66
N MET A 57 4.76 29.89 -1.90
CA MET A 57 3.66 29.24 -1.19
C MET A 57 3.92 27.75 -0.99
N LEU A 58 3.28 27.18 0.03
CA LEU A 58 3.24 25.76 0.30
C LEU A 58 1.89 25.43 0.94
N HIS A 59 1.19 24.43 0.41
CA HIS A 59 -0.11 24.00 0.92
C HIS A 59 0.04 22.70 1.71
N LEU A 60 -0.70 22.59 2.81
CA LEU A 60 -0.79 21.44 3.69
C LEU A 60 -2.20 20.89 3.66
N ASN A 61 -2.43 19.87 2.85
CA ASN A 61 -3.71 19.18 2.76
C ASN A 61 -3.82 18.20 3.94
N PRO A 62 -4.87 18.30 4.79
CA PRO A 62 -5.07 17.37 5.89
C PRO A 62 -5.61 16.03 5.40
N TYR A 63 -5.00 14.95 5.91
CA TYR A 63 -5.45 13.59 5.69
C TYR A 63 -5.35 12.76 6.97
N THR A 64 -6.34 11.91 7.18
CA THR A 64 -6.27 10.83 8.17
C THR A 64 -5.68 9.61 7.47
N LEU A 65 -4.51 9.18 7.91
CA LEU A 65 -3.89 7.92 7.49
C LEU A 65 -4.12 6.86 8.57
N HIS A 66 -4.07 5.59 8.20
CA HIS A 66 -3.89 4.50 9.17
C HIS A 66 -2.43 4.07 9.11
N VAL A 67 -1.79 3.98 10.28
CA VAL A 67 -0.45 3.43 10.45
C VAL A 67 -0.58 2.20 11.34
N LYS A 68 -0.35 1.01 10.80
CA LYS A 68 -0.53 -0.27 11.52
C LYS A 68 -1.89 -0.36 12.24
N GLY A 69 -2.97 -0.05 11.52
CA GLY A 69 -4.35 -0.09 12.03
C GLY A 69 -4.72 0.95 13.07
N GLN A 70 -3.92 2.00 13.22
CA GLN A 70 -4.23 3.12 14.10
C GLN A 70 -4.28 4.43 13.30
N PRO A 71 -5.30 5.28 13.50
CA PRO A 71 -5.42 6.53 12.80
C PRO A 71 -4.29 7.50 13.21
N ALA A 72 -3.73 8.19 12.23
CA ALA A 72 -2.69 9.19 12.36
C ALA A 72 -2.99 10.35 11.40
N GLU A 73 -3.14 11.55 11.96
CA GLU A 73 -3.25 12.77 11.18
C GLU A 73 -1.89 13.10 10.54
N ALA A 74 -1.91 13.37 9.24
CA ALA A 74 -0.74 13.76 8.49
C ALA A 74 -1.09 14.87 7.49
N LYS A 75 -0.14 15.78 7.27
CA LYS A 75 -0.26 16.79 6.23
C LYS A 75 0.48 16.37 4.97
N TYR A 76 -0.27 16.30 3.86
CA TYR A 76 0.29 16.17 2.53
C TYR A 76 0.75 17.54 2.04
N ILE A 77 2.02 17.65 1.66
CA ILE A 77 2.59 18.87 1.11
C ILE A 77 2.31 18.92 -0.39
N VAL A 78 1.70 20.02 -0.84
CA VAL A 78 1.34 20.27 -2.24
C VAL A 78 1.48 21.75 -2.58
N GLY A 79 1.44 22.08 -3.87
CA GLY A 79 1.46 23.48 -4.31
C GLY A 79 2.72 24.23 -3.90
N VAL A 80 3.85 23.52 -3.77
CA VAL A 80 5.12 24.16 -3.41
C VAL A 80 5.62 24.96 -4.60
N ALA A 81 5.52 26.28 -4.52
CA ALA A 81 5.89 27.17 -5.60
C ALA A 81 6.70 28.36 -5.09
N THR A 82 7.58 28.86 -5.95
CA THR A 82 8.32 30.10 -5.75
C THR A 82 8.27 30.85 -7.05
N ASP A 83 7.77 32.09 -6.99
CA ASP A 83 7.73 33.02 -8.09
C ASP A 83 9.12 33.11 -8.74
N GLU A 84 9.17 33.12 -10.08
CA GLU A 84 10.38 32.92 -10.86
C GLU A 84 11.51 33.90 -10.48
N GLU A 85 11.15 35.15 -10.20
CA GLU A 85 12.11 36.21 -9.83
C GLU A 85 12.78 35.94 -8.47
N TYR A 86 12.14 35.13 -7.62
CA TYR A 86 12.59 34.83 -6.25
C TYR A 86 13.21 33.45 -6.09
N ARG A 87 13.34 32.69 -7.18
CA ARG A 87 13.99 31.37 -7.18
C ARG A 87 15.47 31.49 -6.81
N ARG A 88 16.01 30.41 -6.22
CA ARG A 88 17.40 30.34 -5.70
C ARG A 88 17.75 31.32 -4.57
N GLN A 89 16.76 31.95 -3.95
CA GLN A 89 16.95 32.84 -2.79
C GLN A 89 16.60 32.18 -1.45
N GLY A 90 16.34 30.88 -1.44
CA GLY A 90 16.01 30.13 -0.20
C GLY A 90 14.54 30.13 0.20
N VAL A 91 13.62 30.68 -0.62
CA VAL A 91 12.17 30.76 -0.33
C VAL A 91 11.57 29.39 0.04
N MET A 92 11.75 28.38 -0.80
CA MET A 92 11.27 27.01 -0.53
C MET A 92 11.89 26.42 0.74
N ARG A 93 13.17 26.71 1.01
CA ARG A 93 13.85 26.25 2.23
C ARG A 93 13.19 26.84 3.48
N GLU A 94 12.91 28.13 3.48
CA GLU A 94 12.24 28.79 4.62
C GLU A 94 10.84 28.23 4.85
N LEU A 95 10.07 27.99 3.78
CA LEU A 95 8.74 27.39 3.84
C LEU A 95 8.79 25.98 4.43
N LEU A 96 9.61 25.08 3.87
CA LEU A 96 9.72 23.69 4.34
C LEU A 96 10.21 23.59 5.78
N VAL A 97 11.24 24.35 6.16
CA VAL A 97 11.78 24.32 7.52
C VAL A 97 10.72 24.79 8.52
N LYS A 98 9.97 25.86 8.19
CA LYS A 98 8.88 26.33 9.05
C LYS A 98 7.77 25.29 9.16
N THR A 99 7.42 24.60 8.07
CA THR A 99 6.48 23.48 8.07
C THR A 99 6.96 22.37 9.00
N PHE A 100 8.20 21.89 8.89
CA PHE A 100 8.70 20.81 9.74
C PHE A 100 8.61 21.15 11.23
N GLN A 101 9.00 22.37 11.61
CA GLN A 101 8.94 22.86 12.98
C GLN A 101 7.50 22.87 13.50
N GLU A 102 6.57 23.37 12.70
CA GLU A 102 5.16 23.43 13.06
C GLU A 102 4.58 22.03 13.25
N LEU A 103 4.71 21.16 12.25
CA LEU A 103 4.14 19.80 12.28
C LEU A 103 4.76 18.97 13.41
N ARG A 104 6.07 19.14 13.68
CA ARG A 104 6.73 18.52 14.84
C ARG A 104 6.18 19.04 16.17
N SER A 105 5.90 20.34 16.29
CA SER A 105 5.32 20.91 17.52
C SER A 105 3.91 20.40 17.81
N ARG A 106 3.11 20.14 16.76
CA ARG A 106 1.80 19.45 16.84
C ARG A 106 1.96 17.95 17.11
N GLY A 107 3.17 17.45 16.91
CA GLY A 107 3.56 16.09 17.17
C GLY A 107 3.07 15.10 16.13
N GLU A 108 2.99 15.53 14.87
CA GLU A 108 2.80 14.66 13.71
C GLU A 108 3.99 13.71 13.56
N LEU A 109 3.73 12.50 13.04
CA LEU A 109 4.73 11.45 12.90
C LEU A 109 5.71 11.77 11.77
N PHE A 110 5.14 12.11 10.61
CA PHE A 110 5.83 12.39 9.37
C PHE A 110 4.95 13.31 8.51
N THR A 111 5.55 13.93 7.51
CA THR A 111 4.84 14.58 6.40
C THR A 111 5.28 13.95 5.08
N TYR A 112 4.50 14.11 4.02
CA TYR A 112 4.70 13.39 2.77
C TYR A 112 4.26 14.22 1.56
N LEU A 113 4.78 13.87 0.39
CA LEU A 113 4.50 14.54 -0.87
C LEU A 113 4.75 13.64 -2.07
N MET A 114 4.14 13.99 -3.20
CA MET A 114 4.57 13.53 -4.52
C MET A 114 5.52 14.60 -5.12
N PRO A 115 6.79 14.29 -5.39
CA PRO A 115 7.75 15.27 -5.86
C PRO A 115 7.58 15.53 -7.36
N ALA A 116 7.58 16.80 -7.78
CA ALA A 116 7.76 17.15 -9.20
C ALA A 116 9.17 16.76 -9.70
N ASP A 117 10.18 16.95 -8.85
CA ASP A 117 11.54 16.45 -9.02
C ASP A 117 12.08 16.01 -7.65
N GLU A 118 12.59 14.78 -7.55
CA GLU A 118 13.15 14.24 -6.30
C GLU A 118 14.31 15.11 -5.76
N ASN A 119 15.08 15.74 -6.65
CA ASN A 119 16.25 16.55 -6.30
C ASN A 119 15.89 17.82 -5.52
N TYR A 120 14.64 18.29 -5.61
CA TYR A 120 14.18 19.42 -4.81
C TYR A 120 13.98 19.05 -3.34
N TYR A 121 13.62 17.80 -3.06
CA TYR A 121 13.19 17.35 -1.74
C TYR A 121 14.21 16.46 -1.03
N LEU A 122 15.07 15.73 -1.78
CA LEU A 122 16.16 14.94 -1.21
C LEU A 122 17.08 15.74 -0.26
N PRO A 123 17.44 17.02 -0.53
CA PRO A 123 18.22 17.84 0.39
C PRO A 123 17.51 18.17 1.71
N PHE A 124 16.18 18.03 1.76
CA PHE A 124 15.33 18.24 2.94
C PHE A 124 15.00 16.93 3.69
N ASP A 125 15.80 15.89 3.40
CA ASP A 125 15.71 14.55 4.00
C ASP A 125 14.41 13.79 3.69
N PHE A 126 13.66 14.21 2.66
CA PHE A 126 12.59 13.39 2.12
C PHE A 126 13.17 12.14 1.46
N ARG A 127 12.52 10.99 1.63
CA ARG A 127 12.91 9.72 0.99
C ARG A 127 11.68 8.98 0.49
N PHE A 128 11.82 8.26 -0.63
CA PHE A 128 10.71 7.49 -1.18
C PHE A 128 10.32 6.33 -0.25
N GLY A 129 9.05 6.29 0.10
CA GLY A 129 8.45 5.19 0.88
C GLY A 129 7.32 4.47 0.14
N MET A 130 6.93 4.96 -1.04
CA MET A 130 5.90 4.31 -1.84
C MET A 130 6.23 4.36 -3.33
N ALA A 131 5.96 3.25 -4.00
CA ALA A 131 5.93 3.15 -5.45
C ALA A 131 4.56 2.67 -5.91
N GLN A 132 4.21 2.97 -7.16
CA GLN A 132 3.07 2.39 -7.85
C GLN A 132 3.57 1.45 -8.95
N VAL A 133 2.68 0.56 -9.35
CA VAL A 133 2.88 -0.31 -10.50
C VAL A 133 2.14 0.29 -11.69
N GLU A 134 2.89 0.62 -12.74
CA GLU A 134 2.33 1.11 -13.99
C GLU A 134 2.48 0.04 -15.07
N GLN A 135 1.40 -0.34 -15.73
CA GLN A 135 1.43 -1.33 -16.80
C GLN A 135 0.56 -0.92 -17.98
N GLU A 136 1.17 -0.90 -19.16
CA GLU A 136 0.45 -0.65 -20.41
C GLU A 136 -0.08 -1.95 -21.00
N LEU A 137 -1.23 -1.88 -21.66
CA LEU A 137 -1.79 -2.99 -22.42
C LEU A 137 -2.56 -2.53 -23.64
N GLU A 138 -2.64 -3.39 -24.65
CA GLU A 138 -3.44 -3.19 -25.85
C GLU A 138 -4.60 -4.18 -25.88
N TYR A 139 -5.81 -3.70 -26.12
CA TYR A 139 -6.96 -4.51 -26.48
C TYR A 139 -6.95 -4.79 -27.99
N LEU A 140 -7.13 -6.06 -28.35
CA LEU A 140 -7.07 -6.57 -29.71
C LEU A 140 -8.43 -7.16 -30.09
N PRO A 141 -9.38 -6.34 -30.59
CA PRO A 141 -10.76 -6.78 -30.85
C PRO A 141 -10.87 -7.90 -31.89
N GLU A 142 -9.90 -8.00 -32.81
CA GLU A 142 -9.90 -9.03 -33.85
C GLU A 142 -9.77 -10.45 -33.28
N LEU A 143 -9.00 -10.62 -32.20
CA LEU A 143 -8.84 -11.92 -31.53
C LEU A 143 -10.14 -12.37 -30.83
N ARG A 144 -10.96 -11.41 -30.39
CA ARG A 144 -12.28 -11.70 -29.83
C ARG A 144 -13.20 -12.28 -30.90
N LYS A 145 -13.23 -11.67 -32.10
CA LYS A 145 -14.05 -12.14 -33.22
C LYS A 145 -13.65 -13.55 -33.66
N GLU A 146 -12.36 -13.86 -33.67
CA GLU A 146 -11.87 -15.21 -33.97
C GLU A 146 -12.31 -16.22 -32.91
N THR A 147 -12.21 -15.87 -31.63
CA THR A 147 -12.66 -16.73 -30.53
C THR A 147 -14.17 -16.96 -30.55
N GLU A 148 -14.96 -15.91 -30.78
CA GLU A 148 -16.43 -16.01 -30.91
C GLU A 148 -16.84 -16.82 -32.14
N LYS A 149 -16.12 -16.70 -33.26
CA LYS A 149 -16.34 -17.50 -34.46
C LYS A 149 -16.04 -18.97 -34.21
N GLN A 150 -14.90 -19.28 -33.59
CA GLN A 150 -14.54 -20.66 -33.22
C GLN A 150 -15.56 -21.26 -32.25
N ALA A 151 -16.02 -20.50 -31.26
CA ALA A 151 -17.05 -20.96 -30.32
C ALA A 151 -18.39 -21.25 -31.04
N LYS A 152 -18.82 -20.39 -31.97
CA LYS A 152 -20.02 -20.62 -32.79
C LYS A 152 -19.86 -21.85 -33.70
N ASP A 153 -18.70 -22.02 -34.33
CA ASP A 153 -18.41 -23.18 -35.17
C ASP A 153 -18.45 -24.51 -34.37
N ILE A 154 -18.02 -24.49 -33.11
CA ILE A 154 -18.12 -25.65 -32.20
C ILE A 154 -19.58 -25.94 -31.83
N ILE A 155 -20.34 -24.90 -31.44
CA ILE A 155 -21.77 -25.06 -31.08
C ILE A 155 -22.58 -25.56 -32.28
N GLU A 156 -22.30 -25.07 -33.48
CA GLU A 156 -22.96 -25.53 -34.71
C GLU A 156 -22.59 -26.98 -35.04
N LYS A 157 -21.33 -27.40 -34.85
CA LYS A 157 -20.91 -28.80 -35.00
C LYS A 157 -21.58 -29.73 -34.00
N ASP A 158 -21.57 -29.39 -32.71
CA ASP A 158 -22.22 -30.19 -31.67
C ASP A 158 -23.74 -30.30 -31.89
N SER A 159 -24.36 -29.22 -32.37
CA SER A 159 -25.79 -29.22 -32.73
C SER A 159 -26.06 -30.13 -33.93
N LYS A 160 -25.18 -30.13 -34.95
CA LYS A 160 -25.32 -30.94 -36.17
C LYS A 160 -25.08 -32.43 -35.89
N ASP A 161 -24.05 -32.77 -35.13
CA ASP A 161 -23.75 -34.14 -34.70
C ASP A 161 -24.90 -34.71 -33.84
N SER A 162 -25.56 -33.87 -33.03
CA SER A 162 -26.74 -34.29 -32.24
C SER A 162 -28.00 -34.52 -33.09
N ILE A 163 -28.13 -33.83 -34.23
CA ILE A 163 -29.22 -34.01 -35.20
C ILE A 163 -28.98 -35.26 -36.05
N ASP A 164 -27.74 -35.47 -36.49
CA ASP A 164 -27.35 -36.64 -37.29
C ASP A 164 -27.48 -37.94 -36.47
N ALA A 165 -27.12 -37.94 -35.18
CA ALA A 165 -27.35 -39.07 -34.26
C ALA A 165 -28.85 -39.35 -34.00
N LYS A 166 -29.70 -38.32 -34.01
CA LYS A 166 -31.16 -38.48 -33.93
C LYS A 166 -31.77 -38.99 -35.24
N GLN A 167 -31.22 -38.62 -36.40
CA GLN A 167 -31.68 -39.16 -37.69
C GLN A 167 -31.26 -40.63 -37.88
N GLU A 168 -30.06 -41.03 -37.46
CA GLU A 168 -29.63 -42.44 -37.49
C GLU A 168 -30.43 -43.35 -36.55
N SER A 169 -30.84 -42.86 -35.36
CA SER A 169 -31.69 -43.63 -34.43
C SER A 169 -33.14 -43.74 -34.91
N VAL A 170 -33.68 -42.72 -35.58
CA VAL A 170 -35.01 -42.79 -36.22
C VAL A 170 -35.00 -43.70 -37.46
N ALA A 171 -33.89 -43.75 -38.22
CA ALA A 171 -33.73 -44.69 -39.33
C ALA A 171 -33.68 -46.15 -38.86
N LYS A 172 -32.99 -46.44 -37.74
CA LYS A 172 -32.96 -47.79 -37.12
C LYS A 172 -34.30 -48.20 -36.52
N ASN A 173 -35.06 -47.28 -35.92
CA ASN A 173 -36.38 -47.60 -35.36
C ASN A 173 -37.47 -47.84 -36.42
N LYS A 174 -37.29 -47.34 -37.65
CA LYS A 174 -38.21 -47.61 -38.76
C LYS A 174 -38.00 -48.99 -39.41
N GLU A 175 -36.82 -49.61 -39.24
CA GLU A 175 -36.56 -51.01 -39.63
C GLU A 175 -37.05 -52.03 -38.58
N VAL A 176 -37.22 -51.63 -37.31
CA VAL A 176 -37.65 -52.53 -36.23
C VAL A 176 -39.18 -52.63 -36.08
N LEU A 177 -39.95 -51.66 -36.59
CA LEU A 177 -41.42 -51.65 -36.51
C LEU A 177 -42.16 -52.51 -37.57
N LEU A 178 -41.46 -53.48 -38.18
CA LEU A 178 -42.04 -54.47 -39.10
C LEU A 178 -41.96 -55.91 -38.60
N LYS A 179 -41.49 -56.15 -37.37
CA LYS A 179 -41.53 -57.46 -36.73
C LYS A 179 -41.73 -57.36 -35.22
N LYS A 180 -42.98 -57.46 -34.78
CA LYS A 180 -43.45 -58.40 -33.74
C LYS A 180 -44.82 -57.96 -33.23
N GLU A 181 -45.83 -58.60 -33.79
CA GLU A 181 -47.07 -58.93 -33.10
C GLU A 181 -46.79 -59.93 -31.97
N GLU A 182 -47.73 -59.95 -31.01
CA GLU A 182 -48.06 -61.00 -30.04
C GLU A 182 -47.56 -60.90 -28.57
N VAL A 183 -48.59 -60.90 -27.71
CA VAL A 183 -48.75 -61.44 -26.33
C VAL A 183 -48.69 -60.49 -25.11
N GLU A 184 -49.90 -60.11 -24.67
CA GLU A 184 -50.49 -60.09 -23.30
C GLU A 184 -49.61 -60.39 -22.06
N GLN A 185 -49.70 -59.59 -20.97
CA GLN A 185 -50.70 -59.66 -19.86
C GLN A 185 -50.28 -58.81 -18.62
N GLU A 186 -51.30 -58.22 -17.98
CA GLU A 186 -51.51 -57.70 -16.61
C GLU A 186 -50.36 -57.44 -15.59
N SER A 187 -50.37 -56.25 -14.96
CA SER A 187 -50.83 -55.98 -13.57
C SER A 187 -50.25 -54.68 -12.96
N GLN A 188 -50.93 -54.16 -11.94
CA GLN A 188 -50.96 -52.77 -11.43
C GLN A 188 -50.04 -52.51 -10.19
N PRO A 189 -49.97 -51.26 -9.65
CA PRO A 189 -48.77 -50.63 -9.05
C PRO A 189 -48.76 -50.58 -7.50
N GLU A 190 -47.57 -50.39 -6.88
CA GLU A 190 -47.43 -49.95 -5.48
C GLU A 190 -46.13 -49.12 -5.24
N GLU A 191 -46.18 -48.29 -4.19
CA GLU A 191 -45.31 -47.15 -3.84
C GLU A 191 -43.99 -47.48 -3.07
N CYS A 192 -43.02 -46.54 -3.17
CA CYS A 192 -41.79 -46.18 -2.40
C CYS A 192 -41.48 -46.82 -1.00
N PRO A 193 -40.25 -46.74 -0.37
CA PRO A 193 -39.12 -45.78 -0.56
C PRO A 193 -37.62 -46.27 -0.30
N ILE A 194 -36.60 -45.44 -0.66
CA ILE A 194 -35.26 -45.15 0.01
C ILE A 194 -34.23 -46.32 0.17
N LYS A 195 -32.91 -46.32 -0.18
CA LYS A 195 -31.81 -45.33 -0.31
C LYS A 195 -30.55 -45.97 -0.98
N GLU A 196 -29.69 -45.13 -1.59
CA GLU A 196 -28.20 -45.22 -1.79
C GLU A 196 -27.64 -46.49 -2.50
N ASP A 197 -26.80 -46.48 -3.55
CA ASP A 197 -25.74 -45.53 -3.94
C ASP A 197 -25.09 -45.95 -5.30
N ILE A 198 -24.28 -45.06 -5.91
CA ILE A 198 -23.15 -45.31 -6.89
C ILE A 198 -23.37 -45.15 -8.44
N LEU A 199 -22.63 -44.16 -9.00
CA LEU A 199 -22.18 -43.88 -10.41
C LEU A 199 -23.25 -43.65 -11.51
N GLY A 200 -23.17 -42.68 -12.44
CA GLY A 200 -22.17 -41.70 -12.84
C GLY A 200 -22.55 -41.10 -14.23
N ASP A 201 -22.31 -39.79 -14.38
CA ASP A 201 -22.04 -38.98 -15.60
C ASP A 201 -22.87 -39.08 -16.91
N ASN A 202 -23.48 -37.95 -17.30
CA ASN A 202 -23.00 -37.06 -18.40
C ASN A 202 -24.00 -35.91 -18.64
N LYS A 203 -23.71 -34.66 -18.24
CA LYS A 203 -23.01 -33.60 -19.02
C LYS A 203 -23.55 -33.39 -20.44
N ASN A 204 -24.33 -32.32 -20.62
CA ASN A 204 -23.95 -31.18 -21.47
C ASN A 204 -25.02 -30.09 -21.46
N LYS A 205 -24.84 -29.14 -20.53
CA LYS A 205 -25.26 -27.75 -20.68
C LYS A 205 -24.20 -26.89 -19.97
N ARG A 206 -23.04 -26.74 -20.61
CA ARG A 206 -22.09 -25.69 -20.27
C ARG A 206 -22.44 -24.48 -21.14
N GLU A 207 -23.36 -23.67 -20.64
CA GLU A 207 -23.43 -22.27 -21.06
C GLU A 207 -22.15 -21.58 -20.56
N SER A 208 -21.44 -20.89 -21.44
CA SER A 208 -20.26 -20.10 -21.07
C SER A 208 -20.69 -18.92 -20.21
N SER A 209 -20.69 -19.09 -18.89
CA SER A 209 -20.94 -18.02 -17.93
C SER A 209 -19.70 -17.15 -17.81
N PHE A 210 -19.51 -16.20 -18.73
CA PHE A 210 -18.77 -14.99 -18.38
C PHE A 210 -19.64 -14.27 -17.34
N GLU A 211 -19.26 -14.33 -16.05
CA GLU A 211 -19.91 -13.56 -15.00
C GLU A 211 -19.88 -12.09 -15.40
N LYS A 212 -21.04 -11.55 -15.82
CA LYS A 212 -21.12 -10.15 -16.26
C LYS A 212 -21.33 -9.30 -15.03
N TYR A 213 -20.29 -8.57 -14.63
CA TYR A 213 -20.44 -7.53 -13.62
C TYR A 213 -21.39 -6.43 -14.11
N THR A 214 -22.02 -5.77 -13.14
CA THR A 214 -22.78 -4.55 -13.36
C THR A 214 -21.95 -3.36 -12.93
N PHE A 215 -22.12 -2.24 -13.64
CA PHE A 215 -21.33 -1.03 -13.44
C PHE A 215 -22.27 0.11 -13.08
N LYS A 216 -21.96 0.80 -11.97
CA LYS A 216 -22.60 2.03 -11.57
C LYS A 216 -21.59 3.16 -11.64
N THR A 217 -22.04 4.35 -12.01
CA THR A 217 -21.21 5.57 -12.04
C THR A 217 -21.51 6.50 -10.88
N GLU A 218 -22.57 6.21 -10.13
CA GLU A 218 -23.04 6.96 -8.98
C GLU A 218 -23.56 5.97 -7.94
N LEU A 219 -23.30 6.29 -6.67
CA LEU A 219 -23.85 5.59 -5.51
C LEU A 219 -24.48 6.61 -4.57
N SER A 220 -25.49 6.19 -3.80
CA SER A 220 -25.99 6.97 -2.68
C SER A 220 -24.97 7.03 -1.55
N ASP A 221 -25.06 8.03 -0.67
CA ASP A 221 -24.16 8.13 0.49
C ASP A 221 -24.25 6.88 1.39
N ALA A 222 -25.43 6.27 1.52
CA ALA A 222 -25.59 5.03 2.30
C ALA A 222 -24.86 3.82 1.67
N GLU A 223 -24.86 3.71 0.35
CA GLU A 223 -24.06 2.70 -0.35
C GLU A 223 -22.57 2.98 -0.19
N LEU A 224 -22.15 4.26 -0.27
CA LEU A 224 -20.76 4.67 -0.06
C LEU A 224 -20.27 4.39 1.36
N GLU A 225 -21.08 4.62 2.40
CA GLU A 225 -20.71 4.29 3.79
C GLU A 225 -20.36 2.81 3.94
N THR A 226 -21.15 1.94 3.32
CA THR A 226 -20.90 0.48 3.34
C THR A 226 -19.61 0.13 2.62
N LEU A 227 -19.38 0.75 1.45
CA LEU A 227 -18.19 0.55 0.63
C LEU A 227 -16.92 1.00 1.35
N VAL A 228 -16.88 2.23 1.87
CA VAL A 228 -15.67 2.80 2.51
C VAL A 228 -15.29 2.02 3.76
N ALA A 229 -16.28 1.56 4.54
CA ALA A 229 -16.04 0.68 5.68
C ALA A 229 -15.38 -0.64 5.25
N GLN A 230 -15.90 -1.26 4.18
CA GLN A 230 -15.33 -2.50 3.64
C GLN A 230 -13.91 -2.30 3.10
N GLU A 231 -13.66 -1.23 2.32
CA GLU A 231 -12.33 -0.96 1.76
C GLU A 231 -11.29 -0.67 2.84
N ASN A 232 -11.62 0.15 3.84
CA ASN A 232 -10.67 0.47 4.92
C ASN A 232 -10.29 -0.79 5.72
N VAL A 233 -11.24 -1.68 6.02
CA VAL A 233 -10.95 -2.96 6.69
C VAL A 233 -9.99 -3.82 5.86
N ILE A 234 -10.21 -3.91 4.55
CA ILE A 234 -9.34 -4.70 3.67
C ILE A 234 -7.96 -4.06 3.57
N LYS A 235 -7.88 -2.73 3.39
CA LYS A 235 -6.60 -2.00 3.31
C LYS A 235 -5.77 -2.17 4.58
N ASP A 236 -6.42 -2.19 5.74
CA ASP A 236 -5.74 -2.40 7.02
C ASP A 236 -5.03 -3.76 7.12
N THR A 237 -5.55 -4.78 6.45
CA THR A 237 -4.88 -6.10 6.37
C THR A 237 -3.73 -6.14 5.37
N LEU A 238 -3.67 -5.19 4.44
CA LEU A 238 -2.74 -5.22 3.29
C LEU A 238 -1.57 -4.25 3.45
N PHE A 239 -1.77 -3.13 4.14
CA PHE A 239 -0.84 -2.01 4.15
C PHE A 239 -0.42 -1.61 5.56
N ASP A 240 0.85 -1.26 5.71
CA ASP A 240 1.40 -0.62 6.90
C ASP A 240 0.89 0.81 7.04
N ILE A 241 0.78 1.54 5.91
CA ILE A 241 0.25 2.90 5.86
C ILE A 241 -0.74 3.03 4.70
N PHE A 242 -1.96 3.52 4.95
CA PHE A 242 -2.90 3.86 3.88
C PHE A 242 -3.76 5.08 4.22
N THR A 243 -4.26 5.76 3.19
CA THR A 243 -5.20 6.88 3.36
C THR A 243 -6.58 6.34 3.75
N GLU A 244 -7.11 6.78 4.89
CA GLU A 244 -8.48 6.47 5.29
C GLU A 244 -9.45 7.11 4.29
N ILE A 245 -10.31 6.30 3.70
CA ILE A 245 -11.35 6.80 2.82
C ILE A 245 -12.66 6.97 3.58
N SER A 246 -13.37 8.04 3.28
CA SER A 246 -14.68 8.39 3.82
C SER A 246 -15.60 8.79 2.68
N VAL A 247 -16.91 8.91 2.94
CA VAL A 247 -17.85 9.42 1.93
C VAL A 247 -17.40 10.80 1.39
N PRO A 248 -17.05 11.80 2.22
CA PRO A 248 -16.51 13.07 1.72
C PRO A 248 -15.25 12.93 0.87
N TYR A 249 -14.35 12.01 1.23
CA TYR A 249 -13.16 11.71 0.43
C TYR A 249 -13.56 11.18 -0.95
N ILE A 250 -14.45 10.18 -1.03
CA ILE A 250 -14.89 9.60 -2.30
C ILE A 250 -15.62 10.64 -3.15
N ARG A 251 -16.48 11.47 -2.57
CA ARG A 251 -17.15 12.57 -3.30
C ARG A 251 -16.16 13.57 -3.87
N ARG A 252 -15.08 13.87 -3.15
CA ARG A 252 -14.02 14.76 -3.65
C ARG A 252 -13.24 14.09 -4.79
N MET A 253 -12.92 12.81 -4.66
CA MET A 253 -12.27 12.00 -5.70
C MET A 253 -13.11 11.94 -6.98
N GLU A 254 -14.42 11.73 -6.86
CA GLU A 254 -15.35 11.74 -8.00
C GLU A 254 -15.29 13.07 -8.75
N LYS A 255 -15.32 14.20 -8.04
CA LYS A 255 -15.23 15.55 -8.63
C LYS A 255 -13.85 15.83 -9.27
N GLU A 256 -12.77 15.40 -8.63
CA GLU A 256 -11.40 15.53 -9.17
C GLU A 256 -11.29 14.79 -10.50
N VAL A 257 -11.70 13.51 -10.50
CA VAL A 257 -11.71 12.66 -11.70
C VAL A 257 -12.58 13.26 -12.80
N GLU A 258 -13.75 13.82 -12.47
CA GLU A 258 -14.61 14.51 -13.43
C GLU A 258 -13.98 15.81 -13.97
N SER A 259 -13.21 16.54 -13.15
CA SER A 259 -12.54 17.79 -13.56
C SER A 259 -11.43 17.57 -14.60
N ASP A 260 -10.94 16.33 -14.68
CA ASP A 260 -10.00 15.83 -15.69
C ASP A 260 -10.68 14.88 -16.69
N TYR A 261 -11.98 15.07 -16.94
CA TYR A 261 -12.77 14.36 -17.95
C TYR A 261 -12.88 12.83 -17.76
N GLY A 262 -12.63 12.34 -16.55
CA GLY A 262 -12.79 10.95 -16.15
C GLY A 262 -14.13 10.63 -15.49
N GLN A 263 -14.26 9.38 -15.03
CA GLN A 263 -15.40 8.89 -14.27
C GLN A 263 -14.96 7.78 -13.30
N VAL A 264 -15.63 7.68 -12.14
CA VAL A 264 -15.46 6.55 -11.23
C VAL A 264 -16.46 5.45 -11.59
N LEU A 265 -15.98 4.22 -11.72
CA LEU A 265 -16.79 3.03 -11.96
C LEU A 265 -16.84 2.18 -10.69
N TYR A 266 -18.05 1.91 -10.21
CA TYR A 266 -18.34 0.98 -9.12
C TYR A 266 -18.83 -0.34 -9.71
N VAL A 267 -18.19 -1.45 -9.33
CA VAL A 267 -18.37 -2.75 -9.95
C VAL A 267 -19.05 -3.70 -8.99
N PHE A 268 -20.10 -4.36 -9.45
CA PHE A 268 -20.90 -5.29 -8.65
C PHE A 268 -21.07 -6.63 -9.36
N ASP A 269 -20.99 -7.70 -8.58
CA ASP A 269 -21.43 -9.04 -8.96
C ASP A 269 -22.82 -9.27 -8.38
N ARG A 270 -23.84 -9.14 -9.24
CA ARG A 270 -25.25 -9.01 -8.83
C ARG A 270 -25.39 -7.80 -7.89
N GLU A 271 -25.70 -8.02 -6.62
CA GLU A 271 -25.82 -6.98 -5.59
C GLU A 271 -24.55 -6.84 -4.73
N SER A 272 -23.55 -7.71 -4.91
CA SER A 272 -22.32 -7.68 -4.10
C SER A 272 -21.31 -6.70 -4.69
N TYR A 273 -20.81 -5.79 -3.87
CA TYR A 273 -19.68 -4.93 -4.24
C TYR A 273 -18.42 -5.76 -4.50
N VAL A 274 -17.76 -5.50 -5.64
CA VAL A 274 -16.51 -6.18 -6.04
C VAL A 274 -15.32 -5.22 -5.94
N GLY A 275 -15.50 -3.96 -6.33
CA GLY A 275 -14.42 -3.00 -6.39
C GLY A 275 -14.78 -1.74 -7.17
N ARG A 276 -13.80 -0.86 -7.35
CA ARG A 276 -13.93 0.39 -8.11
C ARG A 276 -12.68 0.72 -8.89
N ALA A 277 -12.81 1.56 -9.91
CA ALA A 277 -11.71 2.15 -10.64
C ALA A 277 -12.07 3.56 -11.09
N ALA A 278 -11.16 4.51 -10.95
CA ALA A 278 -11.23 5.76 -11.68
C ALA A 278 -10.74 5.52 -13.11
N VAL A 279 -11.48 6.00 -14.11
CA VAL A 279 -11.14 5.83 -15.51
C VAL A 279 -11.21 7.15 -16.26
N GLY A 280 -10.24 7.42 -17.13
CA GLY A 280 -10.14 8.67 -17.86
C GLY A 280 -9.28 8.53 -19.11
N ALA A 281 -9.41 9.48 -20.03
CA ALA A 281 -8.56 9.54 -21.22
C ALA A 281 -7.36 10.45 -20.95
N GLU A 282 -6.14 9.95 -21.09
CA GLU A 282 -4.91 10.73 -20.99
C GLU A 282 -4.06 10.49 -22.23
N ASP A 283 -3.80 11.55 -23.01
CA ASP A 283 -3.05 11.50 -24.26
C ASP A 283 -3.51 10.36 -25.21
N SER A 284 -2.70 9.30 -25.31
CA SER A 284 -2.88 8.18 -26.23
C SER A 284 -3.32 6.87 -25.53
N TYR A 285 -3.65 6.96 -24.24
CA TYR A 285 -4.11 5.83 -23.41
C TYR A 285 -5.42 6.17 -22.70
N PHE A 286 -6.19 5.13 -22.40
CA PHE A 286 -7.26 5.18 -21.43
C PHE A 286 -6.73 4.67 -20.09
N VAL A 287 -6.71 5.51 -19.08
CA VAL A 287 -6.06 5.25 -17.80
C VAL A 287 -7.07 4.65 -16.83
N LEU A 288 -6.65 3.58 -16.15
CA LEU A 288 -7.34 3.02 -14.98
C LEU A 288 -6.46 3.31 -13.77
N SER A 289 -6.96 4.15 -12.87
CA SER A 289 -6.27 4.55 -11.64
C SER A 289 -7.18 4.35 -10.42
N GLN A 290 -6.62 4.55 -9.22
CA GLN A 290 -7.31 4.35 -7.94
C GLN A 290 -8.08 3.02 -7.87
N VAL A 291 -7.45 1.97 -8.42
CA VAL A 291 -8.10 0.68 -8.63
C VAL A 291 -8.15 -0.09 -7.33
N PHE A 292 -9.35 -0.47 -6.91
CA PHE A 292 -9.58 -1.32 -5.75
C PHE A 292 -10.41 -2.54 -6.13
N CYS A 293 -10.00 -3.71 -5.65
CA CYS A 293 -10.76 -4.95 -5.77
C CYS A 293 -10.74 -5.67 -4.43
N ALA A 294 -11.92 -5.93 -3.88
CA ALA A 294 -12.10 -6.47 -2.53
C ALA A 294 -11.59 -7.91 -2.39
N ASP A 295 -11.64 -8.68 -3.47
CA ASP A 295 -11.22 -10.08 -3.50
C ASP A 295 -10.00 -10.25 -4.42
N ALA A 296 -8.86 -10.56 -3.82
CA ALA A 296 -7.61 -10.75 -4.54
C ALA A 296 -7.71 -11.83 -5.64
N SER A 297 -8.54 -12.86 -5.44
CA SER A 297 -8.74 -13.94 -6.42
C SER A 297 -9.52 -13.49 -7.66
N LYS A 298 -10.28 -12.38 -7.58
CA LYS A 298 -11.09 -11.83 -8.68
C LYS A 298 -10.37 -10.75 -9.48
N ARG A 299 -9.19 -10.28 -9.05
CA ARG A 299 -8.46 -9.14 -9.63
C ARG A 299 -8.26 -9.19 -11.13
N GLU A 300 -7.91 -10.35 -11.68
CA GLU A 300 -7.70 -10.52 -13.12
C GLU A 300 -9.00 -10.33 -13.90
N ASN A 301 -10.07 -10.98 -13.44
CA ASN A 301 -11.38 -10.87 -14.06
C ASN A 301 -11.95 -9.46 -13.91
N PHE A 302 -11.77 -8.84 -12.74
CA PHE A 302 -12.13 -7.45 -12.48
C PHE A 302 -11.52 -6.49 -13.50
N LEU A 303 -10.20 -6.53 -13.69
CA LEU A 303 -9.52 -5.65 -14.66
C LEU A 303 -10.03 -5.91 -16.08
N GLU A 304 -10.12 -7.18 -16.49
CA GLU A 304 -10.64 -7.55 -17.80
C GLU A 304 -12.05 -7.00 -18.04
N GLN A 305 -12.98 -7.15 -17.07
CA GLN A 305 -14.34 -6.65 -17.21
C GLN A 305 -14.41 -5.12 -17.23
N VAL A 306 -13.63 -4.42 -16.41
CA VAL A 306 -13.57 -2.94 -16.42
C VAL A 306 -13.05 -2.45 -17.77
N ILE A 307 -11.99 -3.06 -18.31
CA ILE A 307 -11.43 -2.68 -19.62
C ILE A 307 -12.45 -2.95 -20.72
N LEU A 308 -13.13 -4.12 -20.72
CA LEU A 308 -14.16 -4.43 -21.72
C LEU A 308 -15.34 -3.45 -21.66
N TYR A 309 -15.76 -3.01 -20.47
CA TYR A 309 -16.76 -1.96 -20.30
C TYR A 309 -16.29 -0.64 -20.94
N CYS A 310 -15.05 -0.25 -20.67
CA CYS A 310 -14.47 0.96 -21.25
C CYS A 310 -14.34 0.85 -22.78
N GLU A 311 -13.97 -0.31 -23.30
CA GLU A 311 -13.86 -0.56 -24.74
C GLU A 311 -15.22 -0.47 -25.45
N GLU A 312 -16.29 -0.96 -24.83
CA GLU A 312 -17.64 -0.86 -25.38
C GLU A 312 -18.11 0.61 -25.48
N LYS A 313 -17.64 1.46 -24.56
CA LYS A 313 -18.07 2.87 -24.45
C LYS A 313 -17.17 3.87 -25.18
N TYR A 314 -15.85 3.64 -25.19
CA TYR A 314 -14.85 4.63 -25.59
C TYR A 314 -13.91 4.17 -26.72
N HIS A 315 -13.80 2.87 -26.99
CA HIS A 315 -13.01 2.30 -28.10
C HIS A 315 -11.54 2.76 -28.18
N TYR A 316 -10.82 2.79 -27.06
CA TYR A 316 -9.48 3.39 -27.00
C TYR A 316 -8.36 2.44 -27.44
N ASN A 317 -8.57 1.13 -27.32
CA ASN A 317 -7.67 0.02 -27.60
C ASN A 317 -6.34 0.01 -26.81
N ARG A 318 -5.93 1.12 -26.20
CA ARG A 318 -4.69 1.26 -25.44
C ARG A 318 -5.02 1.72 -24.04
N TYR A 319 -4.51 0.99 -23.07
CA TYR A 319 -4.79 1.23 -21.66
C TYR A 319 -3.50 1.35 -20.87
N GLN A 320 -3.55 2.18 -19.84
CA GLN A 320 -2.52 2.24 -18.82
C GLN A 320 -3.15 1.95 -17.46
N LEU A 321 -2.61 0.97 -16.75
CA LEU A 321 -3.01 0.62 -15.40
C LEU A 321 -2.07 1.32 -14.43
N ILE A 322 -2.61 2.08 -13.48
CA ILE A 322 -1.88 2.68 -12.36
C ILE A 322 -2.40 2.02 -11.07
N LEU A 323 -1.59 1.12 -10.52
CA LEU A 323 -1.99 0.20 -9.45
C LEU A 323 -1.12 0.38 -8.20
N ASP A 324 -1.71 0.09 -7.04
CA ASP A 324 -0.97 0.04 -5.78
C ASP A 324 -0.06 -1.22 -5.70
N PRO A 325 0.90 -1.28 -4.74
CA PRO A 325 1.85 -2.38 -4.63
C PRO A 325 1.24 -3.78 -4.46
N SER A 326 0.01 -3.88 -3.94
CA SER A 326 -0.62 -5.17 -3.69
C SER A 326 -0.95 -5.93 -4.97
N TRP A 327 -0.98 -5.26 -6.13
CA TRP A 327 -1.26 -5.86 -7.44
C TRP A 327 -0.03 -6.48 -8.13
N LYS A 328 1.15 -6.47 -7.47
CA LYS A 328 2.43 -6.92 -8.05
C LYS A 328 2.36 -8.28 -8.75
N ASP A 329 1.61 -9.25 -8.21
CA ASP A 329 1.58 -10.61 -8.74
C ASP A 329 0.86 -10.70 -10.10
N ILE A 330 -0.25 -9.97 -10.28
CA ILE A 330 -1.00 -10.00 -11.54
C ILE A 330 -0.29 -9.23 -12.66
N THR A 331 0.53 -8.23 -12.31
CA THR A 331 1.28 -7.40 -13.27
C THR A 331 2.53 -8.08 -13.84
N THR A 332 2.80 -9.32 -13.44
CA THR A 332 3.89 -10.13 -14.00
C THR A 332 3.58 -10.70 -15.39
N LYS A 333 2.30 -10.68 -15.80
CA LYS A 333 1.88 -11.14 -17.13
C LYS A 333 2.41 -10.23 -18.22
N ILE A 334 3.13 -10.81 -19.18
CA ILE A 334 3.71 -10.10 -20.33
C ILE A 334 3.35 -10.87 -21.61
N GLY A 335 2.97 -10.15 -22.66
CA GLY A 335 2.60 -10.73 -23.94
C GLY A 335 1.10 -10.94 -24.09
N LEU A 336 0.72 -11.86 -25.00
CA LEU A 336 -0.66 -12.03 -25.42
C LEU A 336 -1.43 -12.97 -24.50
N TYR A 337 -2.52 -12.48 -23.93
CA TYR A 337 -3.48 -13.25 -23.14
C TYR A 337 -4.90 -12.91 -23.59
N ARG A 338 -5.60 -13.90 -24.15
CA ARG A 338 -6.93 -13.71 -24.75
C ARG A 338 -6.88 -12.55 -25.77
N ASN A 339 -7.61 -11.47 -25.48
CA ASN A 339 -7.75 -10.31 -26.36
C ASN A 339 -6.87 -9.14 -25.91
N PHE A 340 -5.92 -9.37 -25.00
CA PHE A 340 -5.09 -8.33 -24.42
C PHE A 340 -3.61 -8.64 -24.64
N ARG A 341 -2.84 -7.62 -24.99
CA ARG A 341 -1.38 -7.69 -25.04
C ARG A 341 -0.82 -6.82 -23.92
N PHE A 342 -0.21 -7.46 -22.93
CA PHE A 342 0.37 -6.78 -21.77
C PHE A 342 1.84 -6.43 -22.04
N MET A 343 2.20 -5.18 -21.78
CA MET A 343 3.58 -4.71 -21.80
C MET A 343 4.23 -4.93 -20.43
N PRO A 344 5.57 -4.88 -20.32
CA PRO A 344 6.24 -4.98 -19.04
C PRO A 344 5.79 -3.89 -18.07
N ALA A 345 5.41 -4.30 -16.86
CA ALA A 345 5.09 -3.36 -15.79
C ALA A 345 6.35 -2.63 -15.29
N LYS A 346 6.19 -1.37 -14.92
CA LYS A 346 7.22 -0.52 -14.32
C LYS A 346 6.84 -0.23 -12.87
N ARG A 347 7.82 -0.21 -11.97
CA ARG A 347 7.64 0.33 -10.62
C ARG A 347 8.08 1.78 -10.62
N VAL A 348 7.15 2.68 -10.38
CA VAL A 348 7.39 4.12 -10.39
C VAL A 348 7.33 4.62 -8.97
N LYS A 349 8.41 5.26 -8.50
CA LYS A 349 8.45 5.89 -7.17
C LYS A 349 7.48 7.08 -7.17
N LYS A 350 6.60 7.17 -6.16
CA LYS A 350 5.53 8.18 -6.12
C LYS A 350 5.60 9.06 -4.89
N ILE A 351 5.50 8.48 -3.69
CA ILE A 351 5.43 9.27 -2.46
C ILE A 351 6.77 9.26 -1.72
N MET A 352 7.22 10.46 -1.36
CA MET A 352 8.31 10.68 -0.43
C MET A 352 7.77 11.03 0.95
N PHE A 353 8.42 10.52 1.99
CA PHE A 353 8.15 10.81 3.39
C PHE A 353 9.30 11.59 4.00
N ARG A 354 8.98 12.43 4.99
CA ARG A 354 9.92 13.07 5.90
C ARG A 354 9.53 12.75 7.33
N LEU A 355 10.37 11.99 8.04
CA LEU A 355 10.16 11.67 9.44
C LEU A 355 10.25 12.93 10.30
N LEU A 356 9.21 13.25 11.07
CA LEU A 356 9.18 14.42 11.95
C LEU A 356 9.39 14.03 13.42
N ASN A 357 8.88 12.88 13.83
CA ASN A 357 8.89 12.47 15.23
C ASN A 357 9.18 10.97 15.41
N ILE A 358 10.47 10.64 15.54
CA ILE A 358 10.94 9.26 15.73
C ILE A 358 10.37 8.57 17.00
N GLU A 359 10.24 9.29 18.11
CA GLU A 359 9.76 8.73 19.39
C GLU A 359 8.28 8.36 19.33
N LYS A 360 7.47 9.20 18.66
CA LYS A 360 6.07 8.88 18.44
C LYS A 360 5.89 7.79 17.39
N LEU A 361 6.68 7.83 16.31
CA LEU A 361 6.62 6.79 15.28
C LEU A 361 6.99 5.41 15.85
N SER A 362 7.94 5.33 16.79
CA SER A 362 8.40 4.05 17.33
C SER A 362 7.28 3.21 17.94
N LYS A 363 6.21 3.86 18.44
CA LYS A 363 5.03 3.18 19.01
C LYS A 363 4.27 2.32 18.01
N PHE A 364 4.44 2.60 16.71
CA PHE A 364 3.85 1.86 15.60
C PHE A 364 4.82 0.81 15.02
N LEU A 365 6.09 0.85 15.41
CA LEU A 365 7.11 -0.05 14.87
C LEU A 365 7.12 -1.39 15.62
N GLU A 366 7.35 -2.44 14.85
CA GLU A 366 7.52 -3.81 15.35
C GLU A 366 8.95 -4.27 15.07
N CYS A 367 9.38 -5.35 15.72
CA CYS A 367 10.70 -5.93 15.47
C CYS A 367 10.64 -7.45 15.31
N LYS A 368 11.59 -8.00 14.56
CA LYS A 368 11.74 -9.45 14.35
C LYS A 368 12.17 -10.12 15.66
N ILE A 369 11.51 -11.22 16.03
CA ILE A 369 11.79 -11.97 17.27
C ILE A 369 12.82 -13.09 17.04
N GLU A 370 12.86 -13.69 15.86
CA GLU A 370 13.64 -14.92 15.58
C GLU A 370 15.16 -14.70 15.60
N THR A 371 15.63 -13.57 15.06
CA THR A 371 17.05 -13.16 15.09
C THR A 371 17.56 -12.82 16.49
N LEU A 372 16.67 -12.53 17.44
CA LEU A 372 17.10 -12.31 18.82
C LEU A 372 17.44 -13.62 19.56
N LYS A 373 16.94 -14.77 19.08
CA LYS A 373 17.21 -16.09 19.66
C LYS A 373 18.64 -16.55 19.36
N GLU A 374 19.08 -16.47 18.11
CA GLU A 374 20.36 -17.01 17.63
C GLU A 374 21.59 -16.30 18.22
N THR A 375 21.55 -14.98 18.44
CA THR A 375 22.66 -14.24 19.07
C THR A 375 22.84 -14.58 20.56
N SER A 376 21.75 -14.95 21.25
CA SER A 376 21.82 -15.32 22.67
C SER A 376 22.42 -16.71 22.89
N GLU A 377 22.25 -17.62 21.93
CA GLU A 377 22.84 -18.95 21.95
C GLU A 377 24.36 -18.88 21.72
N THR A 378 24.81 -18.00 20.82
CA THR A 378 26.25 -17.76 20.59
C THR A 378 26.93 -17.01 21.74
N GLU A 379 26.22 -16.13 22.46
CA GLU A 379 26.74 -15.51 23.68
C GLU A 379 26.75 -16.47 24.88
N LYS A 380 25.74 -17.33 25.03
CA LYS A 380 25.75 -18.41 26.03
C LYS A 380 26.91 -19.37 25.80
N GLU A 381 27.18 -19.77 24.56
CA GLU A 381 28.35 -20.60 24.24
C GLU A 381 29.68 -19.91 24.56
N LYS A 382 29.80 -18.58 24.38
CA LYS A 382 31.01 -17.81 24.76
C LYS A 382 31.17 -17.66 26.27
N VAL A 383 30.08 -17.55 27.02
CA VAL A 383 30.09 -17.48 28.49
C VAL A 383 30.42 -18.86 29.09
N GLU A 384 29.82 -19.92 28.57
CA GLU A 384 30.12 -21.30 28.98
C GLU A 384 31.58 -21.68 28.63
N ALA A 385 32.10 -21.29 27.46
CA ALA A 385 33.50 -21.51 27.10
C ALA A 385 34.49 -20.75 28.02
N LYS A 386 34.14 -19.53 28.47
CA LYS A 386 34.96 -18.78 29.45
C LYS A 386 34.94 -19.37 30.85
N ILE A 387 33.86 -20.05 31.23
CA ILE A 387 33.77 -20.75 32.52
C ILE A 387 34.58 -22.05 32.48
N CYS A 388 34.67 -22.73 31.33
CA CYS A 388 35.44 -23.95 31.17
C CYS A 388 36.97 -23.76 31.08
N GLU A 389 37.47 -22.55 30.78
CA GLU A 389 38.92 -22.27 30.71
C GLU A 389 39.55 -21.82 32.05
N ALA A 390 38.76 -21.67 33.12
CA ALA A 390 39.26 -21.22 34.42
C ALA A 390 39.66 -22.33 35.42
N ASP A 391 39.40 -23.61 35.11
CA ASP A 391 39.69 -24.73 36.01
C ASP A 391 40.83 -25.63 35.50
N SER A 392 42.05 -25.11 35.42
CA SER A 392 43.25 -25.96 35.33
C SER A 392 44.55 -25.33 35.87
N CYS A 393 44.71 -25.27 37.20
CA CYS A 393 45.99 -25.29 37.96
C CYS A 393 45.66 -25.00 39.44
N GLY A 394 46.09 -25.68 40.50
CA GLY A 394 47.01 -26.79 40.73
C GLY A 394 47.26 -26.87 42.24
N THR A 395 46.96 -28.03 42.84
CA THR A 395 47.54 -28.68 44.05
C THR A 395 47.87 -27.92 45.37
N ASN A 396 47.28 -28.48 46.45
CA ASN A 396 47.80 -28.75 47.81
C ASN A 396 48.14 -27.61 48.80
N SER A 397 47.39 -27.52 49.91
CA SER A 397 47.84 -27.89 51.28
C SER A 397 46.89 -27.42 52.40
N GLU A 398 46.50 -28.38 53.25
CA GLU A 398 46.33 -28.36 54.71
C GLU A 398 45.38 -27.37 55.44
N GLU A 399 44.40 -28.01 56.12
CA GLU A 399 43.99 -27.85 57.53
C GLU A 399 43.09 -26.70 58.05
N ASN A 400 42.02 -27.18 58.73
CA ASN A 400 41.34 -26.70 59.94
C ASN A 400 40.11 -25.78 59.88
N ASP A 401 39.01 -26.38 60.35
CA ASP A 401 38.07 -25.92 61.39
C ASP A 401 36.81 -25.06 61.07
N VAL A 402 35.67 -25.77 61.01
CA VAL A 402 34.58 -25.77 62.03
C VAL A 402 33.72 -24.49 62.23
N TYR A 403 32.48 -24.48 61.72
CA TYR A 403 31.17 -24.54 62.46
C TYR A 403 29.94 -24.16 61.59
N LYS A 404 28.96 -25.08 61.56
CA LYS A 404 27.48 -24.99 61.48
C LYS A 404 26.79 -23.74 60.88
N SER A 405 25.80 -23.98 60.00
CA SER A 405 24.37 -23.95 60.39
C SER A 405 23.44 -24.45 59.27
N ASP A 406 22.40 -25.16 59.71
CA ASP A 406 21.31 -25.76 58.96
C ASP A 406 20.42 -24.74 58.21
N ASN A 407 20.06 -25.06 56.95
CA ASN A 407 18.68 -25.16 56.48
C ASN A 407 18.67 -25.39 54.96
N CYS A 408 18.62 -26.66 54.58
CA CYS A 408 18.29 -27.09 53.22
C CYS A 408 16.76 -27.16 53.13
N GLU A 409 16.11 -26.02 52.93
CA GLU A 409 14.76 -26.02 52.38
C GLU A 409 14.88 -26.05 50.86
N ASN A 410 14.45 -27.18 50.28
CA ASN A 410 14.13 -27.33 48.87
C ASN A 410 13.11 -26.25 48.47
N ALA A 411 13.59 -25.08 48.07
CA ALA A 411 12.90 -24.25 47.11
C ALA A 411 13.46 -24.66 45.75
N ILE A 412 12.73 -25.54 45.08
CA ILE A 412 12.74 -25.60 43.62
C ILE A 412 12.28 -24.21 43.18
N CYS A 413 13.23 -23.30 42.99
CA CYS A 413 12.97 -22.11 42.21
C CYS A 413 12.73 -22.62 40.79
N GLU A 414 11.46 -22.75 40.43
CA GLU A 414 11.05 -22.64 39.04
C GLU A 414 11.70 -21.35 38.52
N ILE A 415 12.84 -21.51 37.86
CA ILE A 415 13.37 -20.47 36.98
C ILE A 415 12.35 -20.44 35.85
N ASP A 416 11.36 -19.57 35.97
CA ASP A 416 10.62 -19.04 34.83
C ASP A 416 11.65 -18.39 33.90
N ASN A 417 12.25 -19.22 33.05
CA ASN A 417 13.32 -18.85 32.14
C ASN A 417 12.73 -18.16 30.90
N CYS A 418 11.96 -17.10 31.14
CA CYS A 418 11.45 -16.19 30.13
C CYS A 418 12.22 -14.86 30.25
N GLU A 419 13.55 -14.91 30.16
CA GLU A 419 14.33 -13.71 29.86
C GLU A 419 13.95 -13.26 28.45
N ALA A 420 13.08 -12.26 28.39
CA ALA A 420 12.63 -11.63 27.16
C ALA A 420 13.84 -11.12 26.37
N TYR A 421 14.04 -11.67 25.17
CA TYR A 421 15.00 -11.20 24.19
C TYR A 421 14.93 -9.68 24.03
N THR A 422 15.97 -8.99 24.49
CA THR A 422 16.03 -7.53 24.56
C THR A 422 17.29 -7.06 23.85
N TYR A 423 17.14 -6.27 22.79
CA TYR A 423 18.26 -5.64 22.08
C TYR A 423 18.26 -4.14 22.38
N ARG A 424 19.44 -3.58 22.64
CA ARG A 424 19.58 -2.25 23.20
C ARG A 424 20.79 -1.53 22.60
N GLU A 425 20.58 -0.38 21.96
CA GLU A 425 21.66 0.47 21.48
C GLU A 425 21.35 1.95 21.72
N ASP A 426 22.39 2.77 21.88
CA ASP A 426 22.28 4.22 21.92
C ASP A 426 22.83 4.80 20.61
N ILE A 427 21.96 5.44 19.84
CA ILE A 427 22.29 5.95 18.50
C ILE A 427 22.00 7.45 18.46
N TYR A 428 22.96 8.21 17.94
CA TYR A 428 22.78 9.64 17.71
C TYR A 428 22.08 9.89 16.37
N ILE A 429 20.94 10.58 16.39
CA ILE A 429 20.19 10.98 15.20
C ILE A 429 20.64 12.37 14.77
N GLU A 430 21.01 12.51 13.49
CA GLU A 430 21.39 13.78 12.87
C GLU A 430 20.26 14.31 11.98
N ASP A 431 19.64 15.43 12.39
CA ASP A 431 18.62 16.14 11.64
C ASP A 431 19.02 17.61 11.43
N LYS A 432 19.30 17.99 10.18
CA LYS A 432 19.80 19.33 9.81
C LYS A 432 18.75 20.43 9.95
N TYR A 433 17.47 20.08 10.05
CA TYR A 433 16.36 21.04 9.97
C TYR A 433 15.51 21.08 11.24
N LEU A 434 15.53 20.01 12.04
CA LEU A 434 14.87 19.92 13.34
C LEU A 434 15.89 19.71 14.46
N GLU A 435 16.32 20.80 15.09
CA GLU A 435 17.24 20.76 16.24
C GLU A 435 16.68 19.89 17.39
N GLU A 436 15.36 19.95 17.61
CA GLU A 436 14.68 19.13 18.62
C GLU A 436 14.72 17.63 18.30
N GLN A 437 14.85 17.23 17.04
CA GLN A 437 14.97 15.81 16.66
C GLN A 437 16.43 15.35 16.68
N SER A 438 17.40 16.25 16.50
CA SER A 438 18.82 15.90 16.66
C SER A 438 19.16 15.56 18.12
N GLY A 439 19.90 14.48 18.34
CA GLY A 439 20.32 14.05 19.67
C GLY A 439 20.57 12.56 19.81
N ALA A 440 20.99 12.14 21.00
CA ALA A 440 21.14 10.74 21.36
C ALA A 440 19.76 10.12 21.69
N TYR A 441 19.53 8.91 21.19
CA TYR A 441 18.32 8.15 21.45
C TYR A 441 18.66 6.76 21.94
N HIS A 442 17.88 6.31 22.91
CA HIS A 442 17.92 4.97 23.42
C HIS A 442 16.95 4.09 22.62
N PHE A 443 17.47 3.15 21.83
CA PHE A 443 16.70 2.19 21.05
C PHE A 443 16.57 0.88 21.82
N LEU A 444 15.33 0.41 21.99
CA LEU A 444 15.00 -0.81 22.70
C LEU A 444 14.06 -1.67 21.85
N LEU A 445 14.50 -2.89 21.52
CA LEU A 445 13.71 -3.91 20.85
C LEU A 445 13.36 -4.98 21.88
N LYS A 446 12.06 -5.14 22.18
CA LYS A 446 11.61 -6.07 23.21
C LYS A 446 10.21 -6.58 22.89
N ASN A 447 10.00 -7.88 23.00
CA ASN A 447 8.70 -8.53 22.81
C ASN A 447 8.00 -8.16 21.48
N GLY A 448 8.77 -8.07 20.39
CA GLY A 448 8.25 -7.70 19.07
C GLY A 448 7.89 -6.23 18.90
N LYS A 449 8.16 -5.38 19.91
CA LYS A 449 7.89 -3.94 19.89
C LYS A 449 9.18 -3.13 19.97
N VAL A 450 9.10 -1.90 19.46
CA VAL A 450 10.20 -0.95 19.43
C VAL A 450 9.88 0.24 20.34
N SER A 451 10.84 0.64 21.16
CA SER A 451 10.78 1.88 21.93
C SER A 451 12.02 2.71 21.60
N ILE A 452 11.81 3.97 21.22
CA ILE A 452 12.87 4.93 20.94
C ILE A 452 12.63 6.14 21.83
N THR A 453 13.54 6.43 22.75
CA THR A 453 13.40 7.55 23.69
C THR A 453 14.62 8.44 23.65
N LYS A 454 14.41 9.76 23.49
CA LYS A 454 15.52 10.71 23.51
C LYS A 454 16.21 10.71 24.87
N THR A 455 17.53 10.79 24.88
CA THR A 455 18.33 10.86 26.11
C THR A 455 18.93 12.25 26.27
N GLU A 456 19.41 12.54 27.49
CA GLU A 456 20.18 13.76 27.78
C GLU A 456 21.66 13.64 27.40
N THR A 457 22.05 12.52 26.77
CA THR A 457 23.45 12.25 26.41
C THR A 457 23.92 13.23 25.34
N ILE A 458 25.02 13.93 25.63
CA ILE A 458 25.70 14.82 24.69
C ILE A 458 26.50 13.97 23.70
N LYS A 459 26.54 14.36 22.42
CA LYS A 459 27.33 13.68 21.39
C LYS A 459 28.80 13.60 21.83
N THR A 460 29.32 12.38 21.96
CA THR A 460 30.75 12.13 22.22
C THR A 460 31.46 11.72 20.94
N ASP A 461 32.78 11.89 20.92
CA ASP A 461 33.61 11.38 19.83
C ASP A 461 33.51 9.85 19.77
N GLY A 462 33.35 9.31 18.56
CA GLY A 462 33.10 7.88 18.34
C GLY A 462 31.69 7.37 18.68
N MET A 463 30.74 8.22 19.09
CA MET A 463 29.34 7.80 19.25
C MET A 463 28.74 7.44 17.88
N GLN A 464 28.13 6.26 17.80
CA GLN A 464 27.49 5.84 16.58
C GLN A 464 26.32 6.76 16.20
N SER A 465 26.15 7.02 14.91
CA SER A 465 25.15 7.97 14.44
C SER A 465 24.56 7.60 13.09
N ILE A 466 23.35 8.09 12.84
CA ILE A 466 22.66 7.96 11.56
C ILE A 466 21.90 9.25 11.25
N SER A 467 21.89 9.64 9.97
CA SER A 467 21.09 10.79 9.54
C SER A 467 19.59 10.47 9.51
N ILE A 468 18.75 11.48 9.75
CA ILE A 468 17.29 11.33 9.66
C ILE A 468 16.86 10.89 8.26
N ALA A 469 17.59 11.33 7.23
CA ALA A 469 17.43 10.88 5.86
C ALA A 469 17.63 9.36 5.72
N ALA A 470 18.77 8.83 6.18
CA ALA A 470 19.07 7.41 6.06
C ALA A 470 18.07 6.55 6.85
N LEU A 471 17.67 7.01 8.03
CA LEU A 471 16.65 6.35 8.84
C LEU A 471 15.26 6.39 8.17
N THR A 472 14.88 7.52 7.55
CA THR A 472 13.62 7.64 6.79
C THR A 472 13.64 6.68 5.58
N ASP A 473 14.77 6.59 4.87
CA ASP A 473 14.93 5.68 3.71
C ASP A 473 14.80 4.21 4.13
N TYR A 474 15.29 3.87 5.33
CA TYR A 474 15.15 2.52 5.88
C TYR A 474 13.71 2.25 6.31
N LEU A 475 13.14 3.11 7.17
CA LEU A 475 11.84 2.88 7.81
C LEU A 475 10.67 2.89 6.83
N PHE A 476 10.71 3.72 5.77
CA PHE A 476 9.63 3.78 4.79
C PHE A 476 10.00 3.10 3.46
N GLY A 477 11.27 3.19 3.04
CA GLY A 477 11.73 2.67 1.75
C GLY A 477 12.27 1.24 1.79
N LYS A 478 12.44 0.64 2.98
CA LYS A 478 13.05 -0.69 3.19
C LYS A 478 14.44 -0.82 2.54
N LYS A 479 15.18 0.29 2.44
CA LYS A 479 16.53 0.26 1.87
C LYS A 479 17.56 -0.13 2.91
N GLU A 480 17.83 -1.42 3.05
CA GLU A 480 18.86 -1.90 4.00
C GLU A 480 20.24 -1.27 3.74
N GLU A 481 20.53 -0.95 2.48
CA GLU A 481 21.76 -0.26 2.06
C GLU A 481 21.94 1.12 2.71
N SER A 482 20.87 1.82 3.12
CA SER A 482 21.01 3.10 3.84
C SER A 482 21.57 2.93 5.25
N VAL A 483 21.38 1.74 5.84
CA VAL A 483 21.94 1.34 7.14
C VAL A 483 23.31 0.70 6.95
N ASP A 484 23.46 -0.19 5.96
CA ASP A 484 24.73 -0.91 5.72
C ASP A 484 25.89 0.01 5.37
N ASN A 485 25.62 0.97 4.50
CA ASN A 485 26.62 1.92 4.02
C ASN A 485 26.87 3.07 5.02
N CYS A 486 26.20 3.05 6.18
CA CYS A 486 26.39 4.05 7.22
C CYS A 486 27.68 3.75 8.00
N GLU A 487 28.78 4.38 7.60
CA GLU A 487 30.12 4.20 8.21
C GLU A 487 30.17 4.61 9.69
N THR A 488 29.26 5.47 10.12
CA THR A 488 29.16 5.95 11.50
C THR A 488 28.38 5.02 12.43
N LEU A 489 27.74 3.96 11.92
CA LEU A 489 27.11 2.94 12.76
C LEU A 489 28.08 1.80 13.07
N THR A 490 28.03 1.29 14.30
CA THR A 490 28.67 0.01 14.62
C THR A 490 27.89 -1.15 14.00
N GLU A 491 28.48 -2.34 13.96
CA GLU A 491 27.79 -3.53 13.45
C GLU A 491 26.57 -3.89 14.32
N GLU A 492 26.66 -3.68 15.64
CA GLU A 492 25.55 -3.87 16.58
C GLU A 492 24.41 -2.87 16.31
N GLY A 493 24.74 -1.61 16.04
CA GLY A 493 23.77 -0.58 15.65
C GLY A 493 23.06 -0.90 14.34
N LYS A 494 23.81 -1.34 13.32
CA LYS A 494 23.24 -1.79 12.05
C LYS A 494 22.32 -2.99 12.27
N MET A 495 22.75 -3.98 13.05
CA MET A 495 21.96 -5.16 13.37
C MET A 495 20.68 -4.80 14.13
N LEU A 496 20.75 -3.89 15.11
CA LEU A 496 19.58 -3.41 15.83
C LEU A 496 18.57 -2.76 14.87
N LEU A 497 19.01 -1.83 14.01
CA LEU A 497 18.12 -1.15 13.08
C LEU A 497 17.51 -2.14 12.09
N LYS A 498 18.28 -3.11 11.57
CA LYS A 498 17.79 -4.15 10.63
C LYS A 498 16.75 -5.10 11.21
N ASN A 499 16.68 -5.19 12.55
CA ASN A 499 15.68 -5.97 13.24
C ASN A 499 14.35 -5.21 13.45
N ILE A 500 14.32 -3.90 13.23
CA ILE A 500 13.08 -3.13 13.16
C ILE A 500 12.37 -3.45 11.85
N CYS A 501 11.07 -3.74 11.89
CA CYS A 501 10.26 -3.96 10.70
C CYS A 501 9.89 -2.60 10.07
N PRO A 502 10.31 -2.30 8.83
CA PRO A 502 9.93 -1.07 8.14
C PRO A 502 8.42 -1.00 7.83
N LEU A 503 7.90 0.22 7.73
CA LEU A 503 6.56 0.57 7.25
C LEU A 503 6.60 0.77 5.73
N SER A 504 6.69 -0.34 4.99
CA SER A 504 7.09 -0.32 3.56
C SER A 504 5.98 -0.73 2.60
N GLU A 505 4.93 -1.41 3.07
CA GLU A 505 3.77 -1.71 2.25
C GLU A 505 2.76 -0.57 2.39
N ASN A 506 2.79 0.40 1.48
CA ASN A 506 2.05 1.67 1.61
C ASN A 506 1.06 1.87 0.45
N CYS A 507 -0.15 2.38 0.76
CA CYS A 507 -1.19 2.72 -0.21
C CYS A 507 -1.78 4.11 0.08
N ILE A 508 -1.07 5.13 -0.39
CA ILE A 508 -1.48 6.52 -0.31
C ILE A 508 -1.93 6.96 -1.71
N MET A 509 -3.18 7.35 -1.82
CA MET A 509 -3.79 7.79 -3.08
C MET A 509 -4.39 9.17 -2.83
N GLU A 510 -3.55 10.19 -2.67
CA GLU A 510 -4.10 11.51 -2.38
C GLU A 510 -4.76 12.11 -3.60
N ILE A 511 -5.95 12.64 -3.35
CA ILE A 511 -6.68 13.51 -4.26
C ILE A 511 -5.91 14.82 -4.26
N VAL A 512 -5.38 15.18 -5.42
CA VAL A 512 -4.70 16.46 -5.59
C VAL A 512 -5.29 17.07 -6.80
#